data_AF-A0AAE5TYF2-F1
#
_entry.id   AF-A0AAE5TYF2-F1
#
_cell.length_a   1.000
_cell.length_b   1.000
_cell.length_c   1.000
_cell.angle_alpha   90.00
_cell.angle_beta   90.00
_cell.angle_gamma   90.00
#
_symmetry.space_group_name_H-M   'P 1'
#
loop_
_entity.id
_entity.type
_entity.pdbx_description
1 polymer ?
#
loop_
_entity_poly.entity_id
_entity_poly.type
_entity_poly.pdbx_seq_one_letter_code
_entity_poly.pdbx_strand_id
1 'polypeptide(L)'
;MIEVLAALLTPTIALAVAWISFQQWRTARSKLNLDLFEKRYAVYQNVQASLVLIAAHGGSKGTAAFKNMFEAWRESQFLFGAEVAGRLDELLAVIIKIETAEAEMETISEDHPRLVKEKWDGVKALSLERQSIADLFKPYMLMNDRRVRSFGEWFDERNRIRLSYEDKRQKWDCRLSQ
;
A
#
# COMPACT_ATOMS: atom_id res chain seq x y z
N MET A 1 -26.10 -24.68 46.76
CA MET A 1 -25.75 -25.13 45.39
C MET A 1 -26.02 -24.07 44.32
N ILE A 2 -27.16 -23.36 44.34
CA ILE A 2 -27.49 -22.34 43.33
C ILE A 2 -26.51 -21.14 43.35
N GLU A 3 -26.05 -20.71 44.53
CA GLU A 3 -25.12 -19.58 44.67
C GLU A 3 -23.73 -19.84 44.05
N VAL A 4 -23.25 -21.09 44.05
CA VAL A 4 -21.94 -21.44 43.48
C VAL A 4 -21.96 -21.39 41.95
N LEU A 5 -23.08 -21.81 41.32
CA LEU A 5 -23.27 -21.66 39.88
C LEU A 5 -23.37 -20.19 39.46
N ALA A 6 -24.08 -19.38 40.25
CA ALA A 6 -24.20 -17.95 39.98
C ALA A 6 -22.83 -17.23 40.11
N ALA A 7 -22.03 -17.59 41.11
CA ALA A 7 -20.70 -17.03 41.32
C ALA A 7 -19.67 -17.40 40.23
N LEU A 8 -19.82 -18.56 39.59
CA LEU A 8 -18.98 -18.99 38.45
C LEU A 8 -19.44 -18.41 37.11
N LEU A 9 -20.70 -17.98 36.99
CA LEU A 9 -21.24 -17.42 35.76
C LEU A 9 -20.59 -16.10 35.38
N THR A 10 -20.42 -15.20 36.35
CA THR A 10 -19.84 -13.87 36.16
C THR A 10 -18.40 -13.91 35.62
N PRO A 11 -17.45 -14.68 36.21
CA PRO A 11 -16.09 -14.77 35.66
C PRO A 11 -16.06 -15.51 34.31
N THR A 12 -16.95 -16.47 34.09
CA THR A 12 -17.03 -17.18 32.79
C THR A 12 -17.46 -16.23 31.67
N ILE A 13 -18.49 -15.41 31.91
CA ILE A 13 -18.94 -14.39 30.97
C ILE A 13 -17.84 -13.34 30.76
N ALA A 14 -17.16 -12.91 31.84
CA ALA A 14 -16.06 -11.95 31.72
C ALA A 14 -14.91 -12.48 30.84
N LEU A 15 -14.53 -13.75 31.01
CA LEU A 15 -13.52 -14.41 30.17
C LEU A 15 -13.97 -14.52 28.71
N ALA A 16 -15.24 -14.89 28.48
CA ALA A 16 -15.81 -14.98 27.15
C ALA A 16 -15.82 -13.61 26.43
N VAL A 17 -16.23 -12.55 27.13
CA VAL A 17 -16.22 -11.17 26.60
C VAL A 17 -14.79 -10.72 26.30
N ALA A 18 -13.85 -10.95 27.21
CA ALA A 18 -12.44 -10.60 26.99
C ALA A 18 -11.86 -11.31 25.75
N TRP A 19 -12.20 -12.59 25.56
CA TRP A 19 -11.80 -13.36 24.39
C TRP A 19 -12.40 -12.80 23.09
N ILE A 20 -13.71 -12.53 23.08
CA ILE A 20 -14.39 -11.98 21.91
C ILE A 20 -13.83 -10.60 21.55
N SER A 21 -13.66 -9.71 22.52
CA SER A 21 -13.08 -8.38 22.30
C SER A 21 -11.66 -8.44 21.74
N PHE A 22 -10.84 -9.41 22.19
CA PHE A 22 -9.50 -9.62 21.62
C PHE A 22 -9.56 -10.06 20.15
N GLN A 23 -10.46 -10.99 19.82
CA GLN A 23 -10.67 -11.42 18.43
C GLN A 23 -11.19 -10.26 17.57
N GLN A 24 -12.10 -9.44 18.09
CA GLN A 24 -12.61 -8.26 17.40
C GLN A 24 -11.50 -7.24 17.13
N TRP A 25 -10.62 -6.98 18.10
CA TRP A 25 -9.48 -6.09 17.91
C TRP A 25 -8.54 -6.60 16.82
N ARG A 26 -8.25 -7.91 16.80
CA ARG A 26 -7.42 -8.53 15.76
C ARG A 26 -8.05 -8.39 14.37
N THR A 27 -9.35 -8.67 14.24
CA THR A 27 -10.09 -8.53 12.98
C THR A 27 -10.13 -7.08 12.51
N ALA A 28 -10.42 -6.14 13.42
CA ALA A 28 -10.42 -4.71 13.11
C ALA A 28 -9.05 -4.24 12.62
N ARG A 29 -7.96 -4.74 13.23
CA ARG A 29 -6.60 -4.39 12.79
C ARG A 29 -6.28 -4.91 11.39
N SER A 30 -6.64 -6.16 11.09
CA SER A 30 -6.48 -6.71 9.74
C SER A 30 -7.31 -5.95 8.70
N LYS A 31 -8.53 -5.54 9.07
CA LYS A 31 -9.37 -4.71 8.21
C LYS A 31 -8.74 -3.35 7.93
N LEU A 32 -8.18 -2.68 8.93
CA LEU A 32 -7.50 -1.39 8.73
C LEU A 32 -6.31 -1.49 7.76
N ASN A 33 -5.55 -2.59 7.83
CA ASN A 33 -4.44 -2.81 6.89
C ASN A 33 -4.95 -3.06 5.47
N LEU A 34 -6.02 -3.85 5.32
CA LEU A 34 -6.66 -4.08 4.03
C LEU A 34 -7.23 -2.79 3.44
N ASP A 35 -7.95 -2.00 4.23
CA ASP A 35 -8.52 -0.72 3.81
C ASP A 35 -7.41 0.25 3.33
N LEU A 36 -6.25 0.26 4.00
CA LEU A 36 -5.09 1.05 3.57
C LEU A 36 -4.51 0.53 2.25
N PHE A 37 -4.38 -0.79 2.11
CA PHE A 37 -3.90 -1.41 0.88
C PHE A 37 -4.83 -1.11 -0.29
N GLU A 38 -6.14 -1.26 -0.12
CA GLU A 38 -7.14 -0.96 -1.16
C GLU A 38 -7.04 0.48 -1.64
N LYS A 39 -6.92 1.45 -0.71
CA LYS A 39 -6.72 2.86 -1.06
C LYS A 39 -5.44 3.09 -1.86
N ARG A 40 -4.33 2.48 -1.43
CA ARG A 40 -3.04 2.59 -2.15
C ARG A 40 -3.11 1.94 -3.53
N TYR A 41 -3.76 0.80 -3.62
CA TYR A 41 -3.94 0.07 -4.86
C TYR A 41 -4.81 0.84 -5.85
N ALA A 42 -5.87 1.51 -5.39
CA ALA A 42 -6.71 2.38 -6.21
C ALA A 42 -5.90 3.50 -6.89
N VAL A 43 -5.00 4.17 -6.14
CA VAL A 43 -4.09 5.18 -6.72
C VAL A 43 -3.22 4.57 -7.83
N TYR A 44 -2.60 3.42 -7.57
CA TYR A 44 -1.78 2.74 -8.57
C TYR A 44 -2.59 2.35 -9.83
N GLN A 45 -3.82 1.87 -9.65
CA GLN A 45 -4.71 1.54 -10.77
C GLN A 45 -5.04 2.77 -11.61
N ASN A 46 -5.31 3.92 -10.99
CA ASN A 46 -5.58 5.17 -11.70
C ASN A 46 -4.37 5.63 -12.52
N VAL A 47 -3.16 5.57 -11.95
CA VAL A 47 -1.91 5.86 -12.68
C VAL A 47 -1.74 4.93 -13.88
N GLN A 48 -1.89 3.62 -13.68
CA GLN A 48 -1.76 2.65 -14.77
C GLN A 48 -2.83 2.83 -15.84
N ALA A 49 -4.07 3.14 -15.46
CA ALA A 49 -5.15 3.41 -16.40
C ALA A 49 -4.83 4.62 -17.27
N SER A 50 -4.33 5.72 -16.69
CA SER A 50 -3.87 6.89 -17.46
C SER A 50 -2.79 6.54 -18.46
N LEU A 51 -1.77 5.79 -18.03
CA LEU A 51 -0.66 5.40 -18.91
C LEU A 51 -1.11 4.48 -20.05
N VAL A 52 -2.02 3.53 -19.77
CA VAL A 52 -2.59 2.64 -20.79
C VAL A 52 -3.39 3.43 -21.81
N LEU A 53 -4.22 4.39 -21.37
CA LEU A 53 -5.01 5.22 -22.28
C LEU A 53 -4.10 6.02 -23.22
N ILE A 54 -3.03 6.61 -22.69
CA ILE A 54 -2.08 7.40 -23.48
C ILE A 54 -1.33 6.51 -24.48
N ALA A 55 -0.87 5.35 -24.04
CA ALA A 55 -0.16 4.40 -24.91
C ALA A 55 -1.07 3.83 -26.00
N ALA A 56 -2.33 3.52 -25.69
CA ALA A 56 -3.29 2.95 -26.63
C ALA A 56 -3.74 3.94 -27.70
N HIS A 57 -3.86 5.22 -27.35
CA HIS A 57 -4.34 6.26 -28.26
C HIS A 57 -3.22 7.11 -28.88
N GLY A 58 -1.97 6.93 -28.43
CA GLY A 58 -0.84 7.76 -28.86
C GLY A 58 -1.02 9.23 -28.45
N GLY A 59 -1.74 9.50 -27.36
CA GLY A 59 -2.18 10.82 -26.94
C GLY A 59 -3.19 10.77 -25.80
N SER A 60 -3.55 11.93 -25.25
CA SER A 60 -4.61 12.02 -24.25
C SER A 60 -5.91 12.28 -24.99
N LYS A 61 -6.55 11.19 -25.46
CA LYS A 61 -7.81 11.32 -26.20
C LYS A 61 -8.92 11.72 -25.23
N GLY A 62 -9.13 13.04 -25.09
CA GLY A 62 -10.03 13.64 -24.12
C GLY A 62 -9.43 13.77 -22.71
N THR A 63 -10.19 14.32 -21.77
CA THR A 63 -9.72 14.67 -20.41
C THR A 63 -9.59 13.48 -19.44
N ALA A 64 -9.83 12.25 -19.91
CA ALA A 64 -9.90 11.07 -19.04
C ALA A 64 -8.53 10.68 -18.46
N ALA A 65 -7.48 10.67 -19.29
CA ALA A 65 -6.14 10.28 -18.84
C ALA A 65 -5.56 11.32 -17.86
N PHE A 66 -5.75 12.62 -18.14
CA PHE A 66 -5.40 13.69 -17.22
C PHE A 66 -6.18 13.61 -15.90
N LYS A 67 -7.51 13.46 -15.96
CA LYS A 67 -8.35 13.37 -14.75
C LYS A 67 -7.89 12.23 -13.83
N ASN A 68 -7.69 11.04 -14.38
CA ASN A 68 -7.24 9.88 -13.61
C ASN A 68 -5.85 10.11 -12.99
N MET A 69 -4.92 10.75 -13.70
CA MET A 69 -3.59 11.05 -13.18
C MET A 69 -3.66 12.13 -12.09
N PHE A 70 -4.46 13.17 -12.28
CA PHE A 70 -4.63 14.25 -11.32
C PHE A 70 -5.25 13.77 -10.00
N GLU A 71 -6.27 12.89 -10.09
CA GLU A 71 -6.87 12.26 -8.90
C GLU A 71 -5.85 11.38 -8.18
N ALA A 72 -5.07 10.58 -8.92
CA ALA A 72 -4.00 9.77 -8.35
C ALA A 72 -2.91 10.62 -7.67
N TRP A 73 -2.48 11.71 -8.30
CA TRP A 73 -1.52 12.65 -7.72
C TRP A 73 -2.03 13.24 -6.41
N ARG A 74 -3.27 13.75 -6.39
CA ARG A 74 -3.86 14.34 -5.18
C ARG A 74 -3.95 13.33 -4.04
N GLU A 75 -4.39 12.11 -4.31
CA GLU A 75 -4.49 11.06 -3.30
C GLU A 75 -3.10 10.58 -2.83
N SER A 76 -2.11 10.60 -3.72
CA SER A 76 -0.76 10.14 -3.40
C SER A 76 -0.07 10.99 -2.33
N GLN A 77 -0.36 12.29 -2.29
CA GLN A 77 0.16 13.23 -1.30
C GLN A 77 -0.19 12.81 0.14
N PHE A 78 -1.35 12.18 0.32
CA PHE A 78 -1.82 11.72 1.63
C PHE A 78 -1.41 10.28 1.96
N LEU A 79 -1.25 9.41 0.95
CA LEU A 79 -1.08 7.97 1.15
C LEU A 79 0.37 7.46 1.13
N PHE A 80 1.26 8.14 0.41
CA PHE A 80 2.62 7.67 0.12
C PHE A 80 3.72 8.68 0.51
N GLY A 81 3.40 9.98 0.52
CA GLY A 81 4.34 11.05 0.87
C GLY A 81 4.97 11.74 -0.35
N ALA A 82 5.93 12.64 -0.09
CA ALA A 82 6.45 13.58 -1.09
C ALA A 82 7.21 12.93 -2.26
N GLU A 83 7.85 11.77 -2.04
CA GLU A 83 8.61 11.07 -3.08
C GLU A 83 7.69 10.59 -4.22
N VAL A 84 6.63 9.84 -3.87
CA VAL A 84 5.67 9.34 -4.86
C VAL A 84 4.90 10.48 -5.50
N ALA A 85 4.45 11.46 -4.71
CA ALA A 85 3.73 12.61 -5.22
C ALA A 85 4.58 13.44 -6.19
N GLY A 86 5.88 13.64 -5.91
CA GLY A 86 6.79 14.36 -6.80
C GLY A 86 6.99 13.64 -8.13
N ARG A 87 7.15 12.32 -8.13
CA ARG A 87 7.24 11.55 -9.37
C ARG A 87 5.93 11.60 -10.18
N LEU A 88 4.77 11.54 -9.52
CA LEU A 88 3.49 11.69 -10.20
C LEU A 88 3.29 13.11 -10.76
N ASP A 89 3.83 14.13 -10.10
CA ASP A 89 3.80 15.52 -10.59
C ASP A 89 4.60 15.68 -11.89
N GLU A 90 5.79 15.09 -11.96
CA GLU A 90 6.60 15.06 -13.19
C GLU A 90 5.85 14.40 -14.36
N LEU A 91 5.18 13.26 -14.09
CA LEU A 91 4.38 12.57 -15.09
C LEU A 91 3.16 13.39 -15.52
N LEU A 92 2.48 14.03 -14.58
CA LEU A 92 1.34 14.90 -14.85
C LEU A 92 1.76 16.07 -15.76
N ALA A 93 2.93 16.66 -15.54
CA ALA A 93 3.48 17.71 -16.39
C ALA A 93 3.72 17.22 -17.84
N VAL A 94 4.17 15.99 -18.03
CA VAL A 94 4.31 15.39 -19.38
C VAL A 94 2.95 15.17 -20.04
N ILE A 95 1.94 14.73 -19.28
CA ILE A 95 0.57 14.57 -19.80
C ILE A 95 -0.01 15.90 -20.25
N ILE A 96 0.18 16.97 -19.47
CA ILE A 96 -0.26 18.33 -19.83
C ILE A 96 0.41 18.78 -21.14
N LYS A 97 1.69 18.48 -21.35
CA LYS A 97 2.39 18.78 -22.61
C LYS A 97 1.79 18.02 -23.80
N ILE A 98 1.43 16.75 -23.61
CA ILE A 98 0.75 15.96 -24.66
C ILE A 98 -0.61 16.57 -25.00
N GLU A 99 -1.40 16.94 -23.98
CA GLU A 99 -2.73 17.54 -24.17
C GLU A 99 -2.67 18.90 -24.85
N THR A 100 -1.72 19.75 -24.45
CA THR A 100 -1.53 21.06 -25.06
C THR A 100 -1.08 20.94 -26.51
N ALA A 101 -0.12 20.06 -26.82
CA ALA A 101 0.27 19.78 -28.20
C ALA A 101 -0.89 19.22 -29.04
N GLU A 102 -1.73 18.36 -28.46
CA GLU A 102 -2.91 17.81 -29.13
C GLU A 102 -3.98 18.88 -29.41
N ALA A 103 -4.26 19.77 -28.46
CA ALA A 103 -5.17 20.90 -28.66
C ALA A 103 -4.65 21.92 -29.69
N GLU A 104 -3.34 22.18 -29.69
CA GLU A 104 -2.68 23.04 -30.69
C GLU A 104 -2.66 22.42 -32.09
N MET A 105 -2.67 21.09 -32.20
CA MET A 105 -2.80 20.39 -33.50
C MET A 105 -4.23 20.43 -34.05
N GLU A 106 -5.25 20.47 -33.19
CA GLU A 106 -6.65 20.62 -33.65
C GLU A 106 -6.93 22.01 -34.23
N THR A 107 -6.16 23.02 -33.81
CA THR A 107 -6.15 24.32 -34.47
C THR A 107 -5.20 24.30 -35.65
N ILE A 108 -5.62 24.81 -36.82
CA ILE A 108 -4.81 24.79 -38.05
C ILE A 108 -3.57 25.67 -37.83
N SER A 109 -2.47 25.04 -37.41
CA SER A 109 -1.19 25.67 -37.06
C SER A 109 -0.14 25.31 -38.11
N GLU A 110 0.68 26.30 -38.53
CA GLU A 110 1.80 26.11 -39.47
C GLU A 110 2.89 25.16 -38.91
N ASP A 111 2.91 24.95 -37.60
CA ASP A 111 3.94 24.20 -36.86
C ASP A 111 3.63 22.70 -36.65
N HIS A 112 2.68 22.15 -37.42
CA HIS A 112 2.14 20.80 -37.24
C HIS A 112 3.20 19.67 -37.10
N PRO A 113 4.34 19.66 -37.84
CA PRO A 113 5.38 18.65 -37.66
C PRO A 113 6.11 18.71 -36.31
N ARG A 114 6.29 19.92 -35.76
CA ARG A 114 6.92 20.13 -34.45
C ARG A 114 6.03 19.57 -33.33
N LEU A 115 4.74 19.88 -33.38
CA LEU A 115 3.76 19.44 -32.38
C LEU A 115 3.56 17.92 -32.38
N VAL A 116 3.52 17.30 -33.56
CA VAL A 116 3.48 15.83 -33.68
C VAL A 116 4.69 15.19 -33.01
N LYS A 117 5.89 15.73 -33.24
CA LYS A 117 7.12 15.22 -32.61
C LYS A 117 7.07 15.35 -31.09
N GLU A 118 6.67 16.51 -30.59
CA GLU A 118 6.55 16.77 -29.15
C GLU A 118 5.57 15.81 -28.47
N LYS A 119 4.41 15.56 -29.09
CA LYS A 119 3.43 14.56 -28.65
C LYS A 119 4.06 13.16 -28.55
N TRP A 120 4.74 12.73 -29.61
CA TRP A 120 5.37 11.41 -29.65
C TRP A 120 6.50 11.25 -28.63
N ASP A 121 7.31 12.29 -28.45
CA ASP A 121 8.38 12.31 -27.45
C ASP A 121 7.80 12.18 -26.03
N GLY A 122 6.70 12.88 -25.74
CA GLY A 122 5.97 12.76 -24.47
C GLY A 122 5.40 11.35 -24.24
N VAL A 123 4.70 10.78 -25.23
CA VAL A 123 4.13 9.42 -25.15
C VAL A 123 5.24 8.37 -24.94
N LYS A 124 6.38 8.53 -25.63
CA LYS A 124 7.53 7.65 -25.48
C LYS A 124 8.15 7.74 -24.09
N ALA A 125 8.30 8.94 -23.54
CA ALA A 125 8.80 9.15 -22.18
C ALA A 125 7.94 8.42 -21.15
N LEU A 126 6.60 8.59 -21.22
CA LEU A 126 5.65 7.92 -20.33
C LEU A 126 5.68 6.39 -20.48
N SER A 127 5.87 5.89 -21.70
CA SER A 127 5.92 4.45 -21.97
C SER A 127 7.16 3.79 -21.34
N LEU A 128 8.30 4.47 -21.36
CA LEU A 128 9.55 3.99 -20.72
C LEU A 128 9.44 4.02 -19.19
N GLU A 129 8.78 5.04 -18.65
CA GLU A 129 8.68 5.24 -17.20
C GLU A 129 7.72 4.27 -16.51
N ARG A 130 6.87 3.57 -17.28
CA ARG A 130 5.87 2.63 -16.77
C ARG A 130 6.45 1.56 -15.83
N GLN A 131 7.64 1.04 -16.11
CA GLN A 131 8.30 0.06 -15.23
C GLN A 131 8.84 0.71 -13.94
N SER A 132 9.45 1.89 -14.06
CA SER A 132 9.97 2.66 -12.93
C SER A 132 8.86 3.00 -11.91
N ILE A 133 7.66 3.32 -12.40
CA ILE A 133 6.49 3.59 -11.56
C ILE A 133 6.11 2.36 -10.75
N ALA A 134 6.09 1.16 -11.35
CA ALA A 134 5.75 -0.06 -10.63
C ALA A 134 6.74 -0.32 -9.46
N ASP A 135 8.03 -0.06 -9.67
CA ASP A 135 9.05 -0.20 -8.63
C ASP A 135 8.90 0.84 -7.52
N LEU A 136 8.48 2.07 -7.85
CA LEU A 136 8.19 3.14 -6.88
C LEU A 136 7.04 2.77 -5.93
N PHE A 137 5.99 2.13 -6.44
CA PHE A 137 4.85 1.70 -5.62
C PHE A 137 5.12 0.41 -4.83
N LYS A 138 6.04 -0.44 -5.31
CA LYS A 138 6.36 -1.75 -4.72
C LYS A 138 6.56 -1.76 -3.20
N PRO A 139 7.38 -0.88 -2.56
CA PRO A 139 7.56 -0.91 -1.11
C PRO A 139 6.26 -0.64 -0.33
N TYR A 140 5.30 0.05 -0.93
CA TYR A 140 4.03 0.39 -0.30
C TYR A 140 2.91 -0.64 -0.55
N MET A 141 3.11 -1.52 -1.56
CA MET A 141 2.18 -2.59 -1.95
C MET A 141 2.50 -3.92 -1.27
N LEU A 142 3.70 -4.07 -0.72
CA LEU A 142 4.04 -5.27 0.06
C LEU A 142 3.25 -5.25 1.37
N MET A 143 2.30 -6.17 1.48
CA MET A 143 1.55 -6.43 2.70
C MET A 143 2.48 -7.08 3.73
N ASN A 144 3.33 -6.28 4.37
CA ASN A 144 4.17 -6.72 5.47
C ASN A 144 3.31 -6.82 6.75
N ASP A 145 2.37 -7.76 6.73
CA ASP A 145 1.62 -8.11 7.91
C ASP A 145 2.56 -8.85 8.86
N ARG A 146 3.16 -8.10 9.81
CA ARG A 146 3.65 -8.74 11.03
C ARG A 146 2.44 -9.39 11.68
N ARG A 147 2.28 -10.72 11.50
CA ARG A 147 1.21 -11.50 12.15
C ARG A 147 1.09 -11.06 13.60
N VAL A 148 -0.05 -10.47 13.96
CA VAL A 148 -0.37 -10.20 15.36
C VAL A 148 -0.51 -11.58 16.02
N ARG A 149 0.49 -11.94 16.82
CA ARG A 149 0.57 -13.25 17.47
C ARG A 149 -0.67 -13.49 18.31
N SER A 150 -1.18 -14.72 18.28
CA SER A 150 -2.29 -15.10 19.18
C SER A 150 -1.79 -15.12 20.63
N PHE A 151 -2.71 -15.04 21.59
CA PHE A 151 -2.37 -15.19 23.01
C PHE A 151 -1.65 -16.52 23.30
N GLY A 152 -2.07 -17.62 22.64
CA GLY A 152 -1.40 -18.92 22.76
C GLY A 152 0.03 -18.89 22.24
N GLU A 153 0.25 -18.31 21.05
CA GLU A 153 1.59 -18.14 20.48
C GLU A 153 2.48 -17.23 21.35
N TRP A 154 1.88 -16.22 22.00
CA TRP A 154 2.58 -15.36 22.97
C TRP A 154 2.99 -16.14 24.22
N PHE A 155 2.10 -16.97 24.76
CA PHE A 155 2.40 -17.83 25.91
C PHE A 155 3.45 -18.88 25.57
N ASP A 156 3.35 -19.54 24.43
CA ASP A 156 4.33 -20.53 23.95
C ASP A 156 5.70 -19.90 23.75
N GLU A 157 5.78 -18.71 23.16
CA GLU A 157 7.04 -17.97 23.03
C GLU A 157 7.62 -17.59 24.39
N ARG A 158 6.80 -17.08 25.32
CA ARG A 158 7.24 -16.76 26.68
C ARG A 158 7.73 -18.01 27.43
N ASN A 159 7.07 -19.15 27.22
CA ASN A 159 7.47 -20.42 27.80
C ASN A 159 8.79 -20.91 27.19
N ARG A 160 8.95 -20.80 25.87
CA ARG A 160 10.19 -21.12 25.16
C ARG A 160 11.35 -20.23 25.58
N ILE A 161 11.11 -18.94 25.78
CA ILE A 161 12.11 -17.99 26.32
C ILE A 161 12.52 -18.39 27.74
N ARG A 162 11.57 -18.76 28.62
CA ARG A 162 11.87 -19.28 29.97
C ARG A 162 12.76 -20.53 29.91
N LEU A 163 12.38 -21.53 29.11
CA LEU A 163 13.14 -22.77 28.94
C LEU A 163 14.57 -22.51 28.44
N SER A 164 14.76 -21.53 27.54
CA SER A 164 16.08 -21.16 27.04
C SER A 164 17.02 -20.58 28.10
N TYR A 165 16.49 -19.99 29.17
CA TYR A 165 17.29 -19.48 30.28
C TYR A 165 17.72 -20.60 31.25
N GLU A 166 16.89 -21.63 31.41
CA GLU A 166 17.24 -22.81 32.21
C GLU A 166 18.34 -23.63 31.54
N ASP A 167 18.25 -23.78 30.21
CA ASP A 167 19.23 -24.49 29.39
C ASP A 167 20.61 -23.79 29.39
N LYS A 168 20.61 -22.45 29.44
CA LYS A 168 21.85 -21.67 29.62
C LYS A 168 22.44 -21.83 31.01
N ARG A 169 21.62 -21.87 32.08
CA ARG A 169 22.09 -22.10 33.45
C ARG A 169 22.81 -23.44 33.60
N GLN A 170 22.24 -24.53 33.10
CA GLN A 170 22.87 -25.86 33.15
C GLN A 170 24.24 -25.90 32.42
N LYS A 171 24.38 -25.17 31.31
CA LYS A 171 25.66 -25.06 30.58
C LYS A 171 26.74 -24.24 31.30
N TRP A 172 26.37 -23.38 32.26
CA TRP A 172 27.32 -22.65 33.10
C TRP A 172 27.77 -23.50 34.30
N ASP A 173 26.84 -24.23 34.93
CA ASP A 173 27.15 -25.09 36.08
C ASP A 173 28.08 -26.27 35.70
N CYS A 174 27.89 -26.88 34.52
CA CYS A 174 28.82 -27.92 34.03
C CYS A 174 30.21 -27.40 33.64
N ARG A 175 30.40 -26.07 33.53
CA ARG A 175 31.67 -25.46 33.12
C ARG A 175 32.51 -24.95 34.30
N LEU A 176 31.90 -24.89 35.49
CA LEU A 176 32.55 -24.49 36.75
C LEU A 176 32.92 -25.70 37.63
N SER A 177 32.53 -26.91 37.22
CA SER A 177 32.82 -28.18 37.91
C SER A 177 33.93 -29.02 37.26
N GLN A 178 34.61 -28.47 36.23
CA GLN A 178 35.85 -29.00 35.64
C GLN A 178 37.02 -28.09 36.00
#